data_AF-A0A2D5KDS9-F1
#
_entry.id   AF-A0A2D5KDS9-F1
#
_cell.length_a   1.000
_cell.length_b   1.000
_cell.length_c   1.000
_cell.angle_alpha   90.00
_cell.angle_beta   90.00
_cell.angle_gamma   90.00
#
_symmetry.space_group_name_H-M   'P 1'
#
loop_
_entity.id
_entity.type
_entity.pdbx_description
1 polymer ?
#
loop_
_entity_poly.entity_id
_entity_poly.type
_entity_poly.pdbx_seq_one_letter_code
_entity_poly.pdbx_strand_id
1 'polypeptide(L)'
;MTSDFKDIFKETRRLVNEWDPCSFIEAGAPTDEYDALTNKILSGVINQRETEQLRNEVIELLDNYYGTPVFDELSTERQELLKNDINELIEKIDKTNTNKTYKQ
;
A
#
# COMPACT_ATOMS: atom_id res chain seq x y z
N MET A 1 -22.29 2.18 11.24
CA MET A 1 -21.38 2.46 10.10
C MET A 1 -19.99 2.93 10.56
N THR A 2 -19.38 2.31 11.57
CA THR A 2 -18.06 2.76 12.09
C THR A 2 -17.10 1.63 12.45
N SER A 3 -17.56 0.36 12.55
CA SER A 3 -16.69 -0.80 12.79
C SER A 3 -15.86 -1.15 11.55
N ASP A 4 -16.50 -1.14 10.37
CA ASP A 4 -15.91 -1.73 9.16
C ASP A 4 -14.68 -0.96 8.68
N PHE A 5 -14.72 0.37 8.63
CA PHE A 5 -13.57 1.16 8.16
C PHE A 5 -12.36 1.04 9.08
N LYS A 6 -12.57 1.04 10.40
CA LYS A 6 -11.47 0.92 11.37
C LYS A 6 -10.80 -0.45 11.27
N ASP A 7 -11.59 -1.51 11.08
CA ASP A 7 -11.08 -2.87 10.95
C ASP A 7 -10.46 -3.14 9.57
N ILE A 8 -10.95 -2.47 8.52
CA ILE A 8 -10.32 -2.46 7.20
C ILE A 8 -8.98 -1.73 7.26
N PHE A 9 -8.94 -0.52 7.83
CA PHE A 9 -7.73 0.26 7.93
C PHE A 9 -6.63 -0.46 8.72
N LYS A 10 -6.98 -1.08 9.86
CA LYS A 10 -6.01 -1.89 10.63
C LYS A 10 -5.43 -3.03 9.81
N GLU A 11 -6.25 -3.70 9.02
CA GLU A 11 -5.82 -4.81 8.19
C GLU A 11 -4.97 -4.34 7.01
N THR A 12 -5.34 -3.24 6.36
CA THR A 12 -4.51 -2.58 5.34
C THR A 12 -3.16 -2.19 5.94
N ARG A 13 -3.13 -1.56 7.12
CA ARG A 13 -1.88 -1.19 7.79
C ARG A 13 -1.01 -2.41 8.05
N ARG A 14 -1.60 -3.52 8.51
CA ARG A 14 -0.87 -4.79 8.70
C ARG A 14 -0.21 -5.25 7.40
N LEU A 15 -0.94 -5.26 6.29
CA LEU A 15 -0.42 -5.66 4.98
C LEU A 15 0.69 -4.74 4.47
N VAL A 16 0.56 -3.43 4.67
CA VAL A 16 1.60 -2.45 4.28
C VAL A 16 2.85 -2.60 5.14
N ASN A 17 2.70 -2.80 6.45
CA ASN A 17 3.83 -3.03 7.36
C ASN A 17 4.53 -4.37 7.14
N GLU A 18 3.82 -5.39 6.62
CA GLU A 18 4.43 -6.66 6.20
C GLU A 18 5.18 -6.54 4.88
N TRP A 19 4.75 -5.64 4.01
CA TRP A 19 5.47 -5.33 2.78
C TRP A 19 6.75 -4.54 3.05
N ASP A 20 6.71 -3.60 4.01
CA ASP A 20 7.85 -2.84 4.54
C ASP A 20 8.83 -2.32 3.46
N PRO A 21 8.36 -1.50 2.50
CA PRO A 21 9.12 -1.16 1.30
C PRO A 21 10.44 -0.42 1.56
N CYS A 22 10.61 0.16 2.75
CA CYS A 22 11.80 0.91 3.15
C CYS A 22 12.50 0.30 4.38
N SER A 23 12.10 -0.91 4.80
CA SER A 23 12.66 -1.59 5.99
C SER A 23 12.54 -0.79 7.29
N PHE A 24 11.56 0.11 7.42
CA PHE A 24 11.38 0.89 8.65
C PHE A 24 10.82 0.03 9.78
N ILE A 25 9.89 -0.87 9.47
CA ILE A 25 9.30 -1.74 10.49
C ILE A 25 10.33 -2.77 10.97
N GLU A 26 11.08 -3.37 10.04
CA GLU A 26 12.20 -4.26 10.36
C GLU A 26 13.26 -3.56 11.23
N ALA A 27 13.54 -2.27 10.97
CA ALA A 27 14.46 -1.45 11.76
C ALA A 27 13.92 -1.06 13.15
N GLY A 28 12.69 -1.44 13.50
CA GLY A 28 12.07 -1.17 14.79
C GLY A 28 11.32 0.16 14.88
N ALA A 29 11.00 0.77 13.74
CA ALA A 29 10.18 1.97 13.71
C ALA A 29 8.71 1.65 14.10
N PRO A 30 7.96 2.66 14.56
CA PRO A 30 6.54 2.51 14.88
C PRO A 30 5.68 1.98 13.73
N THR A 31 4.61 1.25 14.06
CA THR A 31 3.71 0.65 13.04
C THR A 31 2.88 1.67 12.25
N ASP A 32 2.86 2.93 12.65
CA ASP A 32 2.13 4.01 12.01
C ASP A 32 2.98 4.82 11.00
N GLU A 33 4.27 4.49 10.84
CA GLU A 33 5.15 5.14 9.86
C GLU A 33 4.56 5.12 8.44
N TYR A 34 3.94 4.01 8.04
CA TYR A 34 3.31 3.88 6.73
C TYR A 34 1.84 4.30 6.68
N ASP A 35 1.34 5.12 7.60
CA ASP A 35 -0.07 5.54 7.63
C ASP A 35 -0.48 6.35 6.40
N ALA A 36 0.40 7.21 5.88
CA ALA A 36 0.10 7.96 4.66
C ALA A 36 -0.05 7.01 3.46
N LEU A 37 0.82 6.00 3.38
CA LEU A 37 0.79 4.97 2.34
C LEU A 37 -0.45 4.07 2.49
N THR A 38 -0.76 3.66 3.71
CA THR A 38 -1.96 2.89 4.05
C THR A 38 -3.24 3.60 3.61
N ASN A 39 -3.38 4.88 3.96
CA ASN A 39 -4.54 5.70 3.58
C ASN A 39 -4.64 5.86 2.07
N LYS A 40 -3.51 6.08 1.39
CA LYS A 40 -3.44 6.24 -0.07
C LYS A 40 -3.98 5.00 -0.79
N ILE A 41 -3.44 3.81 -0.45
CA ILE A 41 -3.85 2.55 -1.09
C ILE A 41 -5.31 2.24 -0.75
N LEU A 42 -5.69 2.33 0.52
CA LEU A 42 -7.05 2.03 0.93
C LEU A 42 -8.08 2.94 0.25
N SER A 43 -7.81 4.25 0.21
CA SER A 43 -8.68 5.21 -0.48
C SER A 43 -8.77 4.92 -1.98
N GLY A 44 -7.65 4.55 -2.61
CA GLY A 44 -7.64 4.14 -4.01
C GLY A 44 -8.52 2.93 -4.29
N VAL A 45 -8.39 1.88 -3.48
CA VAL A 45 -9.17 0.65 -3.59
C VAL A 45 -10.66 0.91 -3.35
N ILE A 46 -11.03 1.60 -2.27
CA ILE A 46 -12.45 1.89 -1.96
C ILE A 46 -13.11 2.70 -3.07
N ASN A 47 -12.38 3.65 -3.67
CA ASN A 47 -12.89 4.49 -4.74
C ASN A 47 -12.73 3.86 -6.14
N GLN A 48 -12.33 2.57 -6.22
CA GLN A 48 -12.14 1.84 -7.49
C GLN A 48 -11.26 2.61 -8.49
N ARG A 49 -10.17 3.20 -8.00
CA ARG A 49 -9.19 3.84 -8.88
C ARG A 49 -8.56 2.79 -9.78
N GLU A 50 -8.20 3.22 -10.98
CA GLU A 50 -7.49 2.38 -11.93
C GLU A 50 -6.13 1.96 -11.32
N THR A 51 -5.78 0.68 -11.46
CA THR A 51 -4.65 0.06 -10.76
C THR A 51 -3.32 0.69 -11.15
N GLU A 52 -3.11 1.01 -12.43
CA GLU A 52 -1.90 1.69 -12.90
C GLU A 52 -1.80 3.10 -12.33
N GLN A 53 -2.88 3.88 -12.32
CA GLN A 53 -2.91 5.19 -11.68
C GLN A 53 -2.55 5.07 -10.19
N LEU A 54 -3.21 4.18 -9.45
CA LEU A 54 -2.97 4.02 -8.01
C LEU A 54 -1.52 3.60 -7.73
N ARG A 55 -0.98 2.68 -8.53
CA ARG A 55 0.42 2.25 -8.44
C ARG A 55 1.37 3.41 -8.65
N ASN A 56 1.17 4.23 -9.69
CA ASN A 56 2.03 5.37 -9.97
C ASN A 56 1.99 6.37 -8.81
N GLU A 57 0.81 6.64 -8.24
CA GLU A 57 0.69 7.51 -7.06
C GLU A 57 1.36 6.93 -5.79
N VAL A 58 1.46 5.60 -5.66
CA VAL A 58 2.20 4.94 -4.58
C VAL A 58 3.70 5.08 -4.78
N ILE A 59 4.18 4.87 -6.01
CA ILE A 59 5.60 5.07 -6.37
C ILE A 59 6.03 6.51 -6.06
N GLU A 60 5.24 7.50 -6.49
CA GLU A 60 5.49 8.90 -6.19
C GLU A 60 5.54 9.18 -4.69
N LEU A 61 4.70 8.53 -3.88
CA LEU A 61 4.70 8.71 -2.43
C LEU A 61 5.96 8.11 -1.79
N LEU A 62 6.40 6.93 -2.24
CA LEU A 62 7.64 6.31 -1.78
C LEU A 62 8.85 7.20 -2.06
N ASP A 63 8.94 7.70 -3.28
CA ASP A 63 10.03 8.56 -3.74
C ASP A 63 10.08 9.89 -2.97
N ASN A 64 8.95 10.60 -2.90
CA ASN A 64 8.92 11.95 -2.34
C ASN A 64 8.94 11.99 -0.80
N TYR A 65 8.42 10.97 -0.12
CA TYR A 65 8.15 11.03 1.33
C TYR A 65 9.00 10.07 2.16
N TYR A 66 9.31 8.87 1.65
CA TYR A 66 10.00 7.84 2.42
C TYR A 66 11.47 7.68 2.04
N GLY A 67 11.96 8.45 1.06
CA GLY A 67 13.39 8.50 0.72
C GLY A 67 13.92 7.20 0.12
N THR A 68 13.05 6.41 -0.54
CA THR A 68 13.51 5.33 -1.43
C THR A 68 14.38 5.92 -2.54
N PRO A 69 15.30 5.13 -3.15
CA PRO A 69 16.00 5.59 -4.35
C PRO A 69 14.97 6.12 -5.34
N VAL A 70 15.30 7.24 -5.99
CA VAL A 70 14.45 7.81 -7.04
C VAL A 70 14.05 6.68 -7.97
N PHE A 71 12.75 6.47 -8.17
CA PHE A 71 12.26 5.31 -8.92
C PHE A 71 12.98 5.15 -10.27
N ASP A 72 13.24 6.29 -10.91
CA ASP A 72 13.95 6.40 -12.19
C ASP A 72 15.45 6.05 -12.11
N GLU A 73 16.05 6.07 -10.92
CA GLU A 73 17.43 5.65 -10.66
C GLU A 73 17.56 4.13 -10.42
N LEU A 74 16.44 3.42 -10.20
CA LEU A 74 16.43 1.96 -10.11
C LEU A 74 16.71 1.34 -11.48
N SER A 75 17.32 0.15 -11.50
CA SER A 75 17.38 -0.65 -12.73
C SER A 75 15.98 -1.02 -13.20
N THR A 76 15.80 -1.23 -14.50
CA THR A 76 14.52 -1.65 -15.09
C THR A 76 13.94 -2.89 -14.38
N GLU A 77 14.77 -3.86 -14.04
CA GLU A 77 14.36 -5.05 -13.29
C GLU A 77 13.78 -4.68 -11.91
N ARG A 78 14.44 -3.80 -11.16
CA ARG A 78 13.96 -3.35 -9.84
C ARG A 78 12.69 -2.51 -9.93
N GLN A 79 12.57 -1.69 -10.98
CA GLN A 79 11.34 -0.94 -11.26
C GLN A 79 10.15 -1.88 -11.49
N GLU A 80 10.34 -2.93 -12.29
CA GLU A 80 9.29 -3.92 -12.55
C GLU A 80 8.95 -4.76 -11.31
N LEU A 81 9.94 -5.14 -10.51
CA LEU A 81 9.69 -5.81 -9.22
C LEU A 81 8.85 -4.93 -8.29
N LEU A 82 9.23 -3.67 -8.10
CA LEU A 82 8.48 -2.73 -7.25
C LEU A 82 7.04 -2.52 -7.77
N LYS A 83 6.87 -2.37 -9.09
CA LYS A 83 5.53 -2.26 -9.70
C LYS A 83 4.68 -3.50 -9.42
N ASN A 84 5.27 -4.70 -9.54
CA ASN A 84 4.57 -5.95 -9.27
C ASN A 84 4.19 -6.09 -7.80
N ASP A 85 5.10 -5.77 -6.88
CA ASP A 85 4.85 -5.81 -5.44
C ASP A 85 3.68 -4.89 -5.06
N ILE A 86 3.64 -3.67 -5.62
CA ILE A 86 2.53 -2.73 -5.39
C ILE A 86 1.22 -3.28 -5.96
N ASN A 87 1.22 -3.85 -7.17
CA ASN A 87 0.03 -4.45 -7.76
C ASN A 87 -0.50 -5.61 -6.90
N GLU A 88 0.38 -6.49 -6.42
CA GLU A 88 0.00 -7.59 -5.52
C GLU A 88 -0.58 -7.07 -4.20
N LEU A 89 0.01 -6.01 -3.64
CA LEU A 89 -0.48 -5.39 -2.41
C LEU A 89 -1.88 -4.80 -2.61
N ILE A 90 -2.10 -4.06 -3.70
CA ILE A 90 -3.42 -3.52 -4.07
C ILE A 90 -4.44 -4.65 -4.20
N GLU A 91 -4.10 -5.73 -4.91
CA GLU A 91 -4.99 -6.88 -5.11
C GLU A 91 -5.31 -7.60 -3.79
N LYS A 92 -4.32 -7.78 -2.90
CA LYS A 92 -4.53 -8.36 -1.56
C LYS A 92 -5.50 -7.51 -0.74
N ILE A 93 -5.35 -6.18 -0.77
CA ILE A 93 -6.23 -5.24 -0.04
C ILE A 93 -7.64 -5.27 -0.63
N ASP A 94 -7.78 -5.27 -1.95
CA ASP A 94 -9.08 -5.32 -2.63
C ASP A 94 -9.87 -6.61 -2.33
N LYS A 95 -9.21 -7.77 -2.41
CA LYS A 95 -9.81 -9.06 -2.01
C LYS A 95 -10.23 -9.08 -0.55
N THR A 96 -9.42 -8.49 0.33
CA THR A 96 -9.73 -8.42 1.76
C THR A 96 -10.95 -7.55 2.04
N ASN A 97 -11.10 -6.45 1.30
CA ASN A 97 -12.28 -5.59 1.37
C ASN A 97 -13.53 -6.27 0.82
N THR A 98 -13.42 -6.90 -0.36
CA THR A 98 -14.52 -7.61 -1.02
C THR A 98 -15.09 -8.71 -0.12
N ASN A 99 -14.23 -9.52 0.50
CA ASN A 99 -14.65 -10.61 1.40
C ASN A 99 -15.34 -10.14 2.69
N LYS A 100 -15.13 -8.89 3.12
CA LYS A 100 -15.82 -8.31 4.28
C LYS A 100 -17.20 -7.75 3.91
N THR A 101 -17.39 -7.32 2.67
CA THR A 101 -18.68 -6.77 2.17
C THR A 101 -19.75 -7.85 1.98
N TYR A 102 -19.37 -9.12 1.72
CA TYR A 102 -20.30 -10.24 1.48
C TYR A 102 -20.62 -11.10 2.73
N LYS A 103 -20.24 -10.68 3.93
CA LYS A 103 -20.61 -11.35 5.20
C LYS A 103 -21.79 -10.68 5.93
N GLN A 104 -22.80 -10.22 5.18
CA GLN A 104 -24.09 -9.78 5.72
C GLN A 104 -25.20 -10.76 5.37
#